data_AF-A0A366MW71-F1
#
_entry.id   AF-A0A366MW71-F1
#
_cell.length_a   1.000
_cell.length_b   1.000
_cell.length_c   1.000
_cell.angle_alpha   90.00
_cell.angle_beta   90.00
_cell.angle_gamma   90.00
#
_symmetry.space_group_name_H-M   'P 1'
#
loop_
_entity.id
_entity.type
_entity.pdbx_description
1 polymer ?
#
loop_
_entity_poly.entity_id
_entity_poly.type
_entity_poly.pdbx_seq_one_letter_code
_entity_poly.pdbx_strand_id
1 'polypeptide(L)'
;MLFVPTLESLWLSCILAIATSIISITVTQTEVTRPLREFLNKKSKFFGYLFSCFYCLSHWIVFILVYLYHIQLVPSENFFINFAVTSFFIIGLSTLFSGFVFKVKILAMNRHKAEIDMLEKMKTN
;
A
#
# COMPACT_ATOMS: atom_id res chain seq x y z
N MET A 1 -23.90 15.49 5.25
CA MET A 1 -23.96 14.15 4.65
C MET A 1 -23.79 14.34 3.15
N LEU A 2 -22.56 14.24 2.64
CA LEU A 2 -22.30 14.50 1.22
C LEU A 2 -22.72 13.26 0.43
N PHE A 3 -23.86 13.35 -0.24
CA PHE A 3 -24.27 12.36 -1.24
C PHE A 3 -23.43 12.63 -2.49
N VAL A 4 -22.22 12.09 -2.49
CA VAL A 4 -21.30 12.19 -3.60
C VAL A 4 -21.83 11.30 -4.73
N PRO A 5 -21.91 11.76 -6.00
CA PRO A 5 -22.32 10.89 -7.10
C PRO A 5 -21.42 9.65 -7.17
N THR A 6 -22.00 8.49 -7.51
CA THR A 6 -21.31 7.18 -7.47
C THR A 6 -19.97 7.17 -8.18
N LEU A 7 -19.82 7.96 -9.25
CA LEU A 7 -18.58 8.13 -10.01
C LEU A 7 -17.47 8.81 -9.21
N GLU A 8 -17.80 9.84 -8.43
CA GLU A 8 -16.83 10.55 -7.59
C GLU A 8 -16.39 9.69 -6.39
N SER A 9 -17.30 8.90 -5.80
CA SER A 9 -16.93 7.93 -4.76
C SER A 9 -15.98 6.85 -5.27
N LEU A 10 -16.18 6.39 -6.51
CA LEU A 10 -15.25 5.46 -7.19
C LEU A 10 -13.90 6.11 -7.44
N TRP A 11 -13.88 7.36 -7.92
CA TRP A 11 -12.65 8.12 -8.17
C TRP A 11 -11.84 8.32 -6.88
N LEU A 12 -12.49 8.74 -5.79
CA LEU A 12 -11.87 8.88 -4.48
C LEU A 12 -11.32 7.54 -3.98
N SER A 13 -12.06 6.45 -4.14
CA SER A 13 -11.61 5.11 -3.75
C SER A 13 -10.34 4.69 -4.51
N CYS A 14 -10.25 5.01 -5.80
CA CYS A 14 -9.04 4.79 -6.61
C CYS A 14 -7.85 5.61 -6.11
N ILE A 15 -8.05 6.91 -5.86
CA ILE A 15 -6.98 7.78 -5.31
C ILE A 15 -6.48 7.23 -3.98
N LEU A 16 -7.39 6.85 -3.08
CA LEU A 16 -7.03 6.34 -1.77
C LEU A 16 -6.34 4.98 -1.84
N ALA A 17 -6.75 4.11 -2.76
CA ALA A 17 -6.08 2.82 -2.98
C ALA A 17 -4.62 3.01 -3.43
N ILE A 18 -4.40 3.92 -4.39
CA ILE A 18 -3.06 4.28 -4.89
C ILE A 18 -2.23 4.95 -3.79
N ALA A 19 -2.80 5.96 -3.11
CA ALA A 19 -2.12 6.65 -2.02
C ALA A 19 -1.73 5.67 -0.90
N THR A 20 -2.64 4.78 -0.50
CA THR A 20 -2.37 3.76 0.53
C THR A 20 -1.28 2.80 0.09
N SER A 21 -1.26 2.40 -1.17
CA SER A 21 -0.21 1.53 -1.70
C SER A 21 1.15 2.22 -1.67
N ILE A 22 1.22 3.47 -2.16
CA ILE A 22 2.46 4.25 -2.19
C ILE A 22 2.96 4.50 -0.78
N ILE A 23 2.11 4.91 0.16
CA ILE A 23 2.49 5.11 1.57
C ILE A 23 3.01 3.81 2.15
N SER A 24 2.31 2.69 1.94
CA SER A 24 2.71 1.39 2.50
C SER A 24 4.03 0.89 1.95
N ILE A 25 4.25 1.01 0.64
CA ILE A 25 5.53 0.69 0.00
C ILE A 25 6.62 1.61 0.51
N THR A 26 6.35 2.91 0.62
CA THR A 26 7.34 3.90 1.07
C THR A 26 7.76 3.59 2.51
N VAL A 27 6.79 3.42 3.41
CA VAL A 27 7.06 3.14 4.83
C VAL A 27 7.77 1.80 5.03
N THR A 28 7.50 0.79 4.21
CA THR A 28 8.10 -0.55 4.36
C THR A 28 9.42 -0.73 3.61
N GLN A 29 9.65 0.02 2.53
CA GLN A 29 10.80 -0.18 1.64
C GLN A 29 11.82 0.97 1.65
N THR A 30 11.51 2.14 2.21
CA THR A 30 12.50 3.22 2.28
C THR A 30 13.47 3.02 3.42
N GLU A 31 14.75 3.20 3.15
CA GLU A 31 15.81 3.15 4.17
C GLU A 31 15.62 4.25 5.24
N VAL A 32 14.91 5.33 4.91
CA VAL A 32 14.60 6.45 5.83
C VAL A 32 13.74 5.98 7.01
N THR A 33 12.84 5.01 6.81
CA THR A 33 11.99 4.48 7.89
C THR A 33 12.58 3.27 8.60
N ARG A 34 13.78 2.82 8.19
CA ARG A 34 14.51 1.72 8.82
C ARG A 34 14.76 1.92 10.33
N PRO A 35 15.25 3.08 10.82
CA PRO A 35 15.39 3.31 12.27
C PRO A 35 14.05 3.30 13.00
N LEU A 36 12.98 3.80 12.37
CA LEU A 36 11.63 3.78 12.93
C LEU A 36 11.12 2.33 13.06
N ARG A 37 11.35 1.49 12.05
CA ARG A 37 10.93 0.08 12.06
C ARG A 37 11.68 -0.70 13.12
N GLU A 38 12.99 -0.49 13.27
CA GLU A 38 13.80 -1.13 14.31
C GLU A 38 13.38 -0.69 15.71
N PHE A 39 13.06 0.59 15.91
CA PHE A 39 12.53 1.11 17.17
C PHE A 39 11.16 0.52 17.52
N LEU A 40 10.24 0.47 16.56
CA LEU A 40 8.90 -0.09 16.77
C LEU A 40 8.94 -1.61 17.00
N ASN A 41 9.85 -2.32 16.34
CA ASN A 41 10.07 -3.76 16.56
C ASN A 41 10.59 -4.04 17.98
N LYS A 42 11.44 -3.16 18.53
CA LYS A 42 11.88 -3.23 19.94
C LYS A 42 10.74 -2.95 20.92
N LYS A 43 9.79 -2.08 20.57
CA LYS A 43 8.67 -1.69 21.45
C LYS A 43 7.56 -2.74 21.49
N SER A 44 7.23 -3.37 20.36
CA SER A 44 6.21 -4.41 20.30
C SER A 44 6.33 -5.25 19.02
N LYS A 45 6.30 -6.58 19.18
CA LYS A 45 6.31 -7.53 18.05
C LYS A 45 5.17 -7.28 17.06
N PHE A 46 4.01 -6.79 17.54
CA PHE A 46 2.85 -6.50 16.70
C PHE A 46 3.12 -5.35 15.73
N PHE A 47 3.64 -4.23 16.22
CA PHE A 47 3.99 -3.08 15.38
C PHE A 47 5.19 -3.41 14.48
N GLY A 48 6.17 -4.17 14.96
CA GLY A 48 7.29 -4.64 14.13
C GLY A 48 6.82 -5.41 12.88
N TYR A 49 5.85 -6.33 13.04
CA TYR A 49 5.28 -7.08 11.93
C TYR A 49 4.47 -6.18 10.98
N LEU A 50 3.70 -5.24 11.53
CA LEU A 50 2.88 -4.31 10.76
C LEU A 50 3.69 -3.44 9.80
N PHE A 51 4.83 -2.92 10.27
CA PHE A 51 5.71 -2.07 9.48
C PHE A 51 6.69 -2.84 8.59
N SER A 52 6.70 -4.18 8.69
CA SER A 52 7.50 -5.05 7.82
C SER A 52 6.70 -5.58 6.62
N CYS A 53 5.36 -5.54 6.70
CA CYS A 53 4.48 -6.03 5.65
C CYS A 53 3.62 -4.90 5.08
N PHE A 54 3.86 -4.53 3.81
CA PHE A 54 3.08 -3.49 3.12
C PHE A 54 1.58 -3.83 3.06
N TYR A 55 1.23 -5.10 2.91
CA TYR A 55 -0.16 -5.55 2.91
C TYR A 55 -0.82 -5.29 4.28
N CYS A 56 -0.13 -5.65 5.36
CA CYS A 56 -0.63 -5.40 6.71
C CYS A 56 -0.80 -3.91 6.97
N LEU A 57 0.18 -3.08 6.62
CA LEU A 57 0.09 -1.63 6.80
C LEU A 57 -1.07 -1.01 6.00
N SER A 58 -1.29 -1.47 4.76
CA SER A 58 -2.40 -1.00 3.91
C SER A 58 -3.76 -1.19 4.58
N HIS A 59 -3.99 -2.28 5.34
CA HIS A 59 -5.27 -2.51 6.01
C HIS A 59 -5.58 -1.39 7.02
N TRP A 60 -4.61 -1.07 7.86
CA TRP A 60 -4.78 -0.05 8.89
C TRP A 60 -4.92 1.34 8.28
N ILE A 61 -4.14 1.65 7.24
CA ILE A 61 -4.27 2.92 6.53
C ILE A 61 -5.66 3.04 5.91
N VAL A 62 -6.15 2.01 5.21
CA VAL A 62 -7.50 2.04 4.63
C VAL A 62 -8.57 2.18 5.73
N PHE A 63 -8.48 1.45 6.85
CA PHE A 63 -9.45 1.59 7.93
C PHE A 63 -9.49 3.01 8.50
N ILE A 64 -8.33 3.63 8.70
CA ILE A 64 -8.23 5.03 9.15
C ILE A 64 -8.82 5.98 8.12
N LEU A 65 -8.48 5.82 6.83
CA LEU A 65 -8.97 6.69 5.77
C LEU A 65 -10.49 6.57 5.59
N VAL A 66 -11.03 5.35 5.54
CA VAL A 66 -12.48 5.13 5.42
C VAL A 66 -13.22 5.71 6.63
N TYR A 67 -12.65 5.59 7.84
CA TYR A 67 -13.22 6.16 9.05
C TYR A 67 -13.22 7.69 9.03
N LEU A 68 -12.09 8.32 8.67
CA LEU A 68 -11.95 9.78 8.65
C LEU A 68 -12.76 10.45 7.54
N TYR A 69 -12.77 9.86 6.35
CA TYR A 69 -13.46 10.42 5.18
C TYR A 69 -14.91 9.95 5.05
N HIS A 70 -15.39 9.08 5.95
CA HIS A 70 -16.75 8.52 5.94
C HIS A 70 -17.20 8.05 4.55
N ILE A 71 -16.34 7.30 3.87
CA ILE A 71 -16.55 6.93 2.47
C ILE A 71 -17.73 5.97 2.37
N GLN A 72 -18.72 6.32 1.55
CA GLN A 72 -19.87 5.47 1.24
C GLN A 72 -19.85 5.08 -0.24
N LEU A 73 -19.60 3.79 -0.51
CA LEU A 73 -19.69 3.20 -1.85
C LEU A 73 -21.08 2.62 -2.11
N VAL A 74 -21.75 2.14 -1.07
CA VAL A 74 -23.09 1.54 -1.16
C VAL A 74 -24.05 2.38 -0.33
N PRO A 75 -25.20 2.80 -0.90
CA PRO A 75 -26.27 3.42 -0.14
C PRO A 75 -26.93 2.33 0.72
N SER A 76 -26.32 1.98 1.85
CA SER A 76 -26.89 1.08 2.85
C SER A 76 -27.06 1.82 4.17
N GLU A 77 -28.19 1.63 4.84
CA GLU A 77 -28.47 2.23 6.16
C GLU A 77 -27.54 1.69 7.26
N ASN A 78 -26.92 0.53 7.04
CA ASN A 78 -26.01 -0.10 7.99
C ASN A 78 -24.56 0.39 7.81
N PHE A 79 -24.12 1.27 8.71
CA PHE A 79 -22.76 1.82 8.75
C PHE A 79 -21.65 0.76 8.70
N PHE A 80 -21.80 -0.34 9.46
CA PHE A 80 -20.80 -1.41 9.53
C PHE A 80 -20.60 -2.14 8.21
N ILE A 81 -21.69 -2.39 7.47
CA ILE A 81 -21.63 -3.10 6.19
C ILE A 81 -20.95 -2.21 5.15
N ASN A 82 -21.36 -0.95 5.05
CA ASN A 82 -20.72 -0.01 4.13
C ASN A 82 -19.23 0.19 4.46
N PHE A 83 -18.88 0.30 5.74
CA PHE A 83 -17.48 0.40 6.17
C PHE A 83 -16.67 -0.82 5.71
N ALA A 84 -17.16 -2.03 6.00
CA ALA A 84 -16.48 -3.26 5.62
C ALA A 84 -16.31 -3.36 4.10
N VAL A 85 -17.40 -3.23 3.33
CA VAL A 85 -17.37 -3.34 1.86
C VAL A 85 -16.41 -2.31 1.27
N THR A 86 -16.49 -1.06 1.72
CA THR A 86 -15.62 0.02 1.23
C THR A 86 -14.16 -0.23 1.55
N SER A 87 -13.85 -0.63 2.79
CA SER A 87 -12.48 -0.94 3.18
C SER A 87 -11.91 -2.11 2.38
N PHE A 88 -12.65 -3.23 2.26
CA PHE A 88 -12.17 -4.38 1.49
C PHE A 88 -11.99 -4.08 0.01
N PHE A 89 -12.86 -3.25 -0.58
CA PHE A 89 -12.71 -2.80 -1.97
C PHE A 89 -11.41 -1.99 -2.17
N ILE A 90 -11.17 -1.00 -1.32
CA ILE A 90 -9.97 -0.15 -1.39
C ILE A 90 -8.71 -0.98 -1.09
N ILE A 91 -8.75 -1.88 -0.10
CA ILE A 91 -7.64 -2.80 0.22
C ILE A 91 -7.32 -3.69 -0.98
N GLY A 92 -8.33 -4.24 -1.65
CA GLY A 92 -8.16 -5.08 -2.84
C GLY A 92 -7.46 -4.32 -3.96
N LEU A 93 -7.96 -3.12 -4.30
CA LEU A 93 -7.32 -2.25 -5.30
C LEU A 93 -5.89 -1.86 -4.91
N SER A 94 -5.68 -1.49 -3.65
CA SER A 94 -4.36 -1.12 -3.14
C SER A 94 -3.38 -2.29 -3.21
N THR A 95 -3.84 -3.51 -2.95
CA THR A 95 -3.01 -4.73 -3.03
C THR A 95 -2.65 -5.06 -4.47
N LEU A 96 -3.61 -4.94 -5.40
CA LEU A 96 -3.35 -5.11 -6.83
C LEU A 96 -2.30 -4.11 -7.32
N PHE A 97 -2.44 -2.83 -6.95
CA PHE A 97 -1.47 -1.80 -7.31
C PHE A 97 -0.10 -2.05 -6.67
N SER A 98 -0.07 -2.45 -5.40
CA SER A 98 1.17 -2.77 -4.70
C SER A 98 1.90 -3.95 -5.35
N GLY A 99 1.17 -5.00 -5.73
CA GLY A 99 1.70 -6.16 -6.43
C GLY A 99 2.27 -5.77 -7.81
N PHE A 100 1.59 -4.88 -8.53
CA PHE A 100 2.08 -4.35 -9.80
C PHE A 100 3.38 -3.57 -9.61
N VAL A 101 3.43 -2.61 -8.67
CA VAL A 101 4.63 -1.81 -8.37
C VAL A 101 5.79 -2.71 -7.93
N PHE A 102 5.53 -3.74 -7.12
CA PHE A 102 6.55 -4.68 -6.68
C PHE A 102 7.16 -5.47 -7.84
N LYS A 103 6.33 -5.93 -8.79
CA LYS A 103 6.83 -6.58 -10.02
C LYS A 103 7.69 -5.64 -10.86
N VAL A 104 7.28 -4.38 -11.02
CA VAL A 104 8.06 -3.37 -11.75
C VAL A 104 9.42 -3.14 -11.09
N LYS A 105 9.47 -3.03 -9.75
CA LYS A 105 10.74 -2.87 -9.02
C LYS A 105 11.66 -4.08 -9.15
N ILE A 106 11.13 -5.30 -9.04
CA ILE A 106 11.93 -6.52 -9.23
C ILE A 106 12.49 -6.58 -10.65
N LEU A 107 11.68 -6.26 -11.66
CA LEU A 107 12.11 -6.28 -13.05
C LEU A 107 13.25 -5.27 -13.29
N ALA A 108 13.12 -4.05 -12.77
CA ALA A 108 14.16 -3.03 -12.86
C ALA A 108 15.47 -3.46 -12.18
N MET A 109 15.38 -4.06 -10.98
CA MET A 109 16.54 -4.56 -10.25
C MET A 109 17.23 -5.72 -10.98
N ASN A 110 16.46 -6.66 -11.53
CA ASN A 110 17.00 -7.78 -12.30
C ASN A 110 17.71 -7.29 -13.56
N ARG A 111 17.17 -6.27 -14.23
CA ARG A 111 17.81 -5.65 -15.39
C ARG A 111 19.13 -4.97 -15.00
N HIS A 112 19.14 -4.18 -13.94
CA HIS A 112 20.36 -3.51 -13.45
C HIS A 112 21.45 -4.51 -13.06
N LYS A 113 21.07 -5.62 -12.40
CA LYS A 113 22.00 -6.71 -12.07
C LYS A 113 22.57 -7.37 -13.33
N ALA A 114 21.74 -7.62 -14.34
CA ALA A 114 22.20 -8.19 -15.61
C ALA A 114 23.17 -7.25 -16.36
N GLU A 115 22.92 -5.93 -16.33
CA GLU A 115 23.82 -4.93 -16.92
C GLU A 115 25.19 -4.92 -16.21
N ILE A 116 25.24 -5.02 -14.88
CA ILE A 116 26.49 -5.13 -14.12
C ILE A 116 27.24 -6.42 -14.44
N ASP A 117 26.55 -7.57 -14.44
CA ASP A 117 27.16 -8.88 -14.71
C ASP A 117 27.79 -8.93 -16.13
N MET A 118 27.20 -8.23 -17.11
CA MET A 118 27.76 -8.11 -18.46
C MET A 118 29.03 -7.24 -18.49
N LEU A 119 29.02 -6.12 -17.76
CA LEU A 119 30.19 -5.23 -17.66
C LEU A 119 31.38 -5.93 -16.98
N GLU A 120 31.13 -6.74 -15.95
CA GLU A 120 32.17 -7.52 -15.28
C GLU A 120 32.80 -8.57 -16.20
N LYS A 121 32.00 -9.28 -16.99
CA LYS A 121 32.47 -10.27 -17.98
C LYS A 121 33.32 -9.64 -19.10
N MET A 122 33.04 -8.39 -19.49
CA MET A 122 33.86 -7.68 -20.47
C MET A 122 35.20 -7.19 -19.90
N LYS A 123 35.31 -6.95 -18.59
CA LYS A 123 36.57 -6.56 -17.94
C LYS A 123 37.51 -7.72 -17.65
N THR A 124 37.00 -8.96 -17.67
CA THR A 124 37.76 -10.18 -17.34
C THR A 124 38.27 -10.94 -18.57
N ASN A 125 37.88 -10.52 -19.78
CA ASN A 125 38.45 -10.95 -21.06
C ASN A 125 39.44 -9.90 -21.58
#